data_AF-A0A1F9INZ7-F1
#
_entry.id   AF-A0A1F9INZ7-F1
#
_cell.length_a   1.000
_cell.length_b   1.000
_cell.length_c   1.000
_cell.angle_alpha   90.00
_cell.angle_beta   90.00
_cell.angle_gamma   90.00
#
_symmetry.space_group_name_H-M   'P 1'
#
loop_
_entity.id
_entity.type
_entity.pdbx_description
1 polymer ?
#
loop_
_entity_poly.entity_id
_entity_poly.type
_entity_poly.pdbx_seq_one_letter_code
_entity_poly.pdbx_strand_id
1 'polypeptide(L)'
;MAEAPIKKKKLVKGRHLSAIKRQRQEIKRTAFNVSRKSAIRTSTKNVLAAIQKNDKKSAIEALKTVSSLLQKASRHRRLHPKTASRKIGRLSRKVAALGR
;
A
#
# COMPACT_ATOMS: atom_id res chain seq x y z
N MET A 1 -46.95 1.72 -1.85
CA MET A 1 -47.05 1.30 -0.44
C MET A 1 -45.77 1.74 0.25
N ALA A 2 -45.85 2.70 1.17
CA ALA A 2 -44.68 3.32 1.79
C ALA A 2 -44.02 2.36 2.79
N GLU A 3 -42.75 2.03 2.58
CA GLU A 3 -41.96 1.28 3.56
C GLU A 3 -41.85 2.09 4.86
N ALA A 4 -42.29 1.49 5.97
CA ALA A 4 -42.24 2.11 7.28
C ALA A 4 -40.78 2.45 7.68
N PRO A 5 -40.54 3.57 8.38
CA PRO A 5 -39.19 3.97 8.77
C PRO A 5 -38.59 2.93 9.73
N ILE A 6 -37.45 2.34 9.34
CA ILE A 6 -36.68 1.38 10.15
C ILE A 6 -36.37 2.02 11.51
N LYS A 7 -37.01 1.53 12.58
CA LYS A 7 -36.75 1.98 13.97
C LYS A 7 -35.26 1.78 14.28
N LYS A 8 -34.54 2.87 14.54
CA LYS A 8 -33.13 2.82 14.97
C LYS A 8 -33.07 2.12 16.33
N LYS A 9 -32.55 0.88 16.36
CA LYS A 9 -32.33 0.12 17.59
C LYS A 9 -31.40 0.91 18.51
N LYS A 10 -31.79 1.12 19.77
CA LYS A 10 -31.01 1.86 20.78
C LYS A 10 -29.65 1.17 20.96
N LEU A 11 -28.56 1.94 20.97
CA LEU A 11 -27.22 1.39 21.15
C LEU A 11 -27.05 0.82 22.55
N VAL A 12 -26.31 -0.29 22.66
CA VAL A 12 -25.93 -0.89 23.94
C VAL A 12 -25.10 0.12 24.74
N LYS A 13 -25.39 0.25 26.04
CA LYS A 13 -24.65 1.13 26.97
C LYS A 13 -23.14 0.87 26.85
N GLY A 14 -22.34 1.94 26.69
CA GLY A 14 -20.89 1.86 26.45
C GLY A 14 -20.44 1.88 24.98
N ARG A 15 -21.34 1.68 24.00
CA ARG A 15 -21.03 1.91 22.58
C ARG A 15 -21.31 3.35 22.18
N HIS A 16 -20.26 4.16 22.09
CA HIS A 16 -20.36 5.53 21.57
C HIS A 16 -20.57 5.53 20.04
N LEU A 17 -21.45 6.42 19.56
CA LEU A 17 -21.73 6.62 18.13
C LEU A 17 -20.46 6.93 17.33
N SER A 18 -19.54 7.70 17.91
CA SER A 18 -18.24 8.04 17.33
C SER A 18 -17.37 6.80 17.13
N ALA A 19 -17.33 5.88 18.09
CA ALA A 19 -16.55 4.64 18.02
C ALA A 19 -17.05 3.73 16.88
N ILE A 20 -18.37 3.55 16.76
CA ILE A 20 -18.97 2.76 15.67
C ILE A 20 -18.65 3.37 14.30
N LYS A 21 -18.70 4.71 14.19
CA LYS A 21 -18.30 5.42 12.97
C LYS A 21 -16.83 5.18 12.64
N ARG A 22 -15.94 5.22 13.65
CA ARG A 22 -14.50 4.96 13.46
C ARG A 22 -14.25 3.52 13.00
N GLN A 23 -14.93 2.53 13.56
CA GLN A 23 -14.85 1.14 13.11
C GLN A 23 -15.22 0.99 11.63
N ARG A 24 -16.31 1.62 11.18
CA ARG A 24 -16.71 1.60 9.76
C ARG A 24 -15.68 2.27 8.84
N GLN A 25 -15.08 3.38 9.29
CA GLN A 25 -14.03 4.07 8.55
C GLN A 25 -12.76 3.23 8.47
N GLU A 26 -12.39 2.58 9.57
CA GLU A 26 -11.21 1.72 9.67
C GLU A 26 -11.30 0.55 8.71
N ILE A 27 -12.41 -0.19 8.68
CA ILE A 27 -12.61 -1.31 7.74
C ILE A 27 -12.31 -0.89 6.30
N LYS A 28 -12.87 0.26 5.87
CA LYS A 28 -12.64 0.81 4.52
C LYS A 28 -11.16 1.16 4.31
N ARG A 29 -10.54 1.87 5.25
CA ARG A 29 -9.12 2.29 5.14
C ARG A 29 -8.18 1.09 5.14
N THR A 30 -8.46 0.09 5.95
CA THR A 30 -7.68 -1.15 6.06
C THR A 30 -7.71 -1.92 4.75
N ALA A 31 -8.89 -2.12 4.14
CA ALA A 31 -9.00 -2.79 2.83
C ALA A 31 -8.13 -2.11 1.75
N PHE A 32 -8.21 -0.78 1.63
CA PHE A 32 -7.37 -0.04 0.68
C PHE A 32 -5.88 -0.13 1.02
N ASN A 33 -5.52 -0.05 2.31
CA ASN A 33 -4.13 -0.11 2.74
C ASN A 33 -3.50 -1.49 2.48
N VAL A 34 -4.25 -2.57 2.72
CA VAL A 34 -3.82 -3.94 2.44
C VAL A 34 -3.56 -4.11 0.95
N SER A 35 -4.51 -3.72 0.09
CA SER A 35 -4.35 -3.79 -1.37
C SER A 35 -3.10 -3.02 -1.85
N ARG A 36 -2.90 -1.77 -1.41
CA ARG A 36 -1.74 -0.96 -1.81
C ARG A 36 -0.42 -1.52 -1.28
N LYS A 37 -0.39 -2.02 -0.03
CA LYS A 37 0.80 -2.68 0.52
C LYS A 37 1.12 -3.97 -0.25
N SER A 38 0.11 -4.74 -0.63
CA SER A 38 0.27 -5.94 -1.45
C SER A 38 0.86 -5.61 -2.82
N ALA A 39 0.30 -4.63 -3.53
CA ALA A 39 0.80 -4.20 -4.83
C ALA A 39 2.28 -3.78 -4.80
N ILE A 40 2.70 -3.05 -3.75
CA ILE A 40 4.12 -2.68 -3.55
C ILE A 40 4.98 -3.93 -3.31
N ARG A 41 4.52 -4.89 -2.51
CA ARG A 41 5.27 -6.13 -2.26
C ARG A 41 5.44 -6.94 -3.55
N THR A 42 4.38 -7.08 -4.34
CA THR A 42 4.42 -7.79 -5.63
C THR A 42 5.38 -7.12 -6.60
N SER A 43 5.29 -5.80 -6.79
CA SER A 43 6.20 -5.09 -7.70
C SER A 43 7.65 -5.15 -7.23
N THR A 44 7.92 -5.11 -5.92
CA THR A 44 9.28 -5.33 -5.41
C THR A 44 9.80 -6.74 -5.66
N LYS A 45 8.93 -7.77 -5.61
CA LYS A 45 9.32 -9.14 -5.98
C LYS A 45 9.67 -9.24 -7.47
N ASN A 46 8.92 -8.57 -8.35
CA ASN A 46 9.21 -8.57 -9.79
C ASN A 46 10.60 -8.00 -10.09
N VAL A 47 10.99 -6.91 -9.44
CA VAL A 47 12.36 -6.36 -9.56
C VAL A 47 13.40 -7.37 -9.09
N LEU A 48 13.18 -8.01 -7.95
CA LEU A 48 14.12 -9.02 -7.43
C LEU A 48 14.23 -10.24 -8.36
N ALA A 49 13.13 -10.67 -8.96
CA ALA A 49 13.12 -11.76 -9.93
C ALA A 49 13.88 -11.38 -11.22
N ALA A 50 13.71 -10.14 -11.72
CA ALA A 50 14.48 -9.65 -12.87
C ALA A 50 15.99 -9.59 -12.56
N ILE A 51 16.36 -9.20 -11.35
CA ILE A 51 17.75 -9.20 -10.88
C ILE A 51 18.32 -10.62 -10.85
N GLN A 52 17.55 -11.61 -10.34
CA GLN A 52 17.99 -13.01 -10.32
C GLN A 52 18.21 -13.59 -11.73
N LYS A 53 17.44 -13.11 -12.72
CA LYS A 53 17.58 -13.52 -14.13
C LYS A 53 18.68 -12.75 -14.88
N ASN A 54 19.41 -11.85 -14.22
CA ASN A 54 20.44 -10.99 -14.83
C ASN A 54 19.95 -10.11 -16.01
N ASP A 55 18.65 -9.86 -16.13
CA ASP A 55 18.11 -8.98 -17.17
C ASP A 55 18.16 -7.51 -16.72
N LYS A 56 19.20 -6.80 -17.17
CA LYS A 56 19.43 -5.40 -16.81
C LYS A 56 18.36 -4.45 -17.37
N LYS A 57 17.85 -4.70 -18.58
CA LYS A 57 16.84 -3.81 -19.20
C LYS A 57 15.51 -3.91 -18.46
N SER A 58 15.04 -5.14 -18.25
CA SER A 58 13.81 -5.40 -17.50
C SER A 58 13.90 -4.92 -16.04
N ALA A 59 15.06 -5.08 -15.39
CA ALA A 59 15.26 -4.59 -14.02
C ALA A 59 15.16 -3.06 -13.92
N ILE A 60 15.64 -2.30 -14.90
CA ILE A 60 15.56 -0.83 -14.92
C ILE A 60 14.12 -0.37 -15.10
N GLU A 61 13.36 -0.99 -16.01
CA GLU A 61 11.95 -0.67 -16.22
C GLU A 61 11.10 -1.00 -15.00
N ALA A 62 11.30 -2.18 -14.42
CA ALA A 62 10.64 -2.58 -13.19
C ALA A 62 10.99 -1.64 -12.02
N LEU A 63 12.23 -1.15 -11.94
CA LEU A 63 12.63 -0.18 -10.92
C LEU A 63 11.88 1.16 -11.04
N LYS A 64 11.66 1.67 -12.26
CA LYS A 64 10.90 2.91 -12.49
C LYS A 64 9.46 2.80 -12.00
N THR A 65 8.81 1.65 -12.25
CA THR A 65 7.43 1.44 -11.79
C THR A 65 7.36 1.34 -10.26
N VAL A 66 8.30 0.61 -9.64
CA VAL A 66 8.37 0.45 -8.19
C VAL A 66 8.66 1.78 -7.48
N SER A 67 9.57 2.60 -8.02
CA SER A 67 9.92 3.89 -7.42
C SER A 67 8.72 4.84 -7.40
N SER A 68 7.96 4.92 -8.49
CA SER A 68 6.71 5.70 -8.57
C SER A 68 5.67 5.23 -7.55
N LEU A 69 5.45 3.92 -7.43
CA LEU A 69 4.52 3.35 -6.44
C LEU A 69 4.94 3.65 -4.99
N LEU A 70 6.23 3.54 -4.67
CA LEU A 70 6.75 3.84 -3.34
C LEU A 70 6.62 5.33 -3.00
N GLN A 71 6.87 6.22 -3.95
CA GLN A 71 6.71 7.67 -3.76
C GLN A 71 5.24 8.04 -3.57
N LYS A 72 4.32 7.46 -4.36
CA LYS A 72 2.88 7.65 -4.17
C LYS A 72 2.40 7.17 -2.79
N ALA A 73 2.93 6.04 -2.32
CA ALA A 73 2.63 5.52 -0.98
C ALA A 73 3.15 6.44 0.14
N SER A 74 4.30 7.09 -0.07
CA SER A 74 4.87 8.10 0.82
C SER A 74 3.99 9.35 0.91
N ARG A 75 3.55 9.89 -0.24
CA ARG A 75 2.71 11.09 -0.32
C ARG A 75 1.40 10.95 0.46
N HIS A 76 0.76 9.79 0.38
CA HIS A 76 -0.47 9.51 1.12
C HIS A 76 -0.23 9.00 2.55
N ARG A 77 0.99 9.13 3.09
CA ARG A 77 1.38 8.68 4.44
C ARG A 77 1.05 7.21 4.73
N ARG A 78 0.95 6.36 3.70
CA ARG A 78 0.76 4.91 3.86
C ARG A 78 2.07 4.23 4.24
N LEU A 79 3.20 4.84 3.85
CA LEU A 79 4.55 4.53 4.27
C LEU A 79 5.22 5.82 4.74
N HIS A 80 6.14 5.72 5.69
CA HIS A 80 6.95 6.87 6.09
C HIS A 80 7.91 7.26 4.96
N PRO A 81 8.15 8.55 4.67
CA PRO A 81 9.04 8.97 3.57
C PRO A 81 10.42 8.34 3.67
N LYS A 82 11.03 8.33 4.86
CA LYS A 82 12.31 7.64 5.11
C LYS A 82 12.25 6.14 4.77
N THR A 83 11.12 5.45 4.97
CA THR A 83 11.00 4.03 4.60
C THR A 83 10.94 3.84 3.09
N ALA A 84 10.26 4.75 2.37
CA ALA A 84 10.21 4.73 0.91
C ALA A 84 11.61 5.00 0.32
N SER A 85 12.29 6.04 0.78
CA SER A 85 13.66 6.37 0.35
C SER A 85 14.64 5.22 0.60
N ARG A 86 14.60 4.58 1.78
CA ARG A 86 15.43 3.41 2.07
C ARG A 86 15.18 2.25 1.11
N LYS A 87 13.91 1.98 0.77
CA LYS A 87 13.57 0.90 -0.17
C LYS A 87 14.04 1.19 -1.58
N ILE A 88 13.84 2.41 -2.06
CA ILE A 88 14.32 2.85 -3.38
C ILE A 88 15.84 2.72 -3.45
N GLY A 89 16.57 3.29 -2.48
CA GLY A 89 18.04 3.23 -2.47
C GLY A 89 18.58 1.80 -2.44
N ARG A 90 17.97 0.90 -1.66
CA ARG A 90 18.36 -0.52 -1.61
C ARG A 90 18.15 -1.23 -2.95
N LEU A 91 17.01 -0.99 -3.63
CA LEU A 91 16.73 -1.61 -4.92
C LEU A 91 17.63 -1.04 -6.02
N SER A 92 17.81 0.27 -6.07
CA SER A 92 18.70 0.92 -7.04
C SER A 92 20.13 0.42 -6.92
N ARG A 93 20.64 0.24 -5.69
CA ARG A 93 21.98 -0.32 -5.45
C ARG A 93 22.11 -1.75 -5.98
N LYS A 94 21.08 -2.58 -5.84
CA LYS A 94 21.09 -3.96 -6.38
C LYS A 94 21.05 -3.99 -7.91
N VAL A 95 20.24 -3.13 -8.53
CA VAL A 95 20.19 -3.04 -10.01
C VAL A 95 21.49 -2.50 -10.57
N ALA A 96 22.10 -1.50 -9.93
CA ALA A 96 23.39 -0.95 -10.34
C ALA A 96 24.53 -1.98 -10.25
N ALA A 97 24.45 -2.91 -9.30
CA ALA A 97 25.44 -3.98 -9.15
C ALA A 97 25.44 -4.98 -10.33
N LEU A 98 24.36 -5.10 -11.11
CA LEU A 98 24.33 -5.90 -12.34
C LEU A 98 25.08 -5.24 -13.51
N GLY A 99 25.43 -3.96 -13.38
CA GLY A 99 26.05 -3.17 -14.43
C GLY A 99 27.49 -2.78 -14.15
N ARG A 100 28.07 -3.27 -13.06
CA ARG A 100 29.51 -3.28 -12.79
C ARG A 100 30.02 -4.68 -13.07
#